data_AF-A0A010QV81-F1
#
_entry.id   AF-A0A010QV81-F1
#
_cell.length_a   1.000
_cell.length_b   1.000
_cell.length_c   1.000
_cell.angle_alpha   90.00
_cell.angle_beta   90.00
_cell.angle_gamma   90.00
#
_symmetry.space_group_name_H-M   'P 1'
#
loop_
_entity.id
_entity.type
_entity.pdbx_description
1 polymer ?
#
loop_
_entity_poly.entity_id
_entity_poly.type
_entity_poly.pdbx_seq_one_letter_code
_entity_poly.pdbx_strand_id
1 'polypeptide(L)'
;MGIPHLLNHLSPYGVFGALDGDRVVIDGPALAYHIYHLCTRSTSGLPSYDILGRTAIGWLEEVTNHDISISAIYFDGFLPASKAEVRLERILKVSSSLKIFRSGFPNGCPAKQIASTRLSLPPLFPTDAPKRDQPLIPPPAFLVAAIVDKLESIEKYASLVRLVPGEADAYCAEDVLRNGGTILTSDSDLTVHDLKTGSVAFFRDLHIGTTDDRKSALLGPKFSPSEIAKRLQLPEDQGMRRFAYELSKSTRPKFAQVLENCKGEVADPEEFRAFCAPYETLETTDWSAVPVLGSLDKPYLDARLSEVVLQCVGYSGVAKPPTGESGAAGCMMCLPPLLDCPARASAWDTSASVRQLAYSLTCLLRPGAVSHVREYRRMSSGVNQGKYMAMLPRPWIKDSMDALLKTLTKAKNSFSQKSSTWQAVSLQLLLAHAQEEDKLDACLNSVKLAQSVSADSNLVPWDVVHVSAQIHATLYSLRILAQVLDLMYEVGAKDPIQGSKQLRELLSTLPSLTEYPSVDGTMRLLASMKSSGALSKIASALGISDDLLLPSKEAKNQKKKRKKMADAESRMRPEKRASSNPFDVLGSE
;
A
#
# COMPACT_ATOMS: atom_id res chain seq x y z
N MET A 1 -5.53 -13.34 -7.07
CA MET A 1 -5.72 -12.28 -8.07
C MET A 1 -5.94 -12.97 -9.41
N GLY A 2 -6.32 -12.25 -10.47
CA GLY A 2 -6.55 -12.82 -11.80
C GLY A 2 -7.97 -13.33 -12.09
N ILE A 3 -8.09 -14.13 -13.15
CA ILE A 3 -9.34 -14.66 -13.71
C ILE A 3 -10.11 -15.49 -12.68
N PRO A 4 -11.36 -15.11 -12.36
CA PRO A 4 -12.19 -15.84 -11.41
C PRO A 4 -12.32 -17.33 -11.74
N HIS A 5 -12.21 -18.17 -10.72
CA HIS A 5 -12.36 -19.63 -10.79
C HIS A 5 -11.30 -20.40 -11.60
N LEU A 6 -10.33 -19.73 -12.23
CA LEU A 6 -9.32 -20.40 -13.06
C LEU A 6 -8.56 -21.48 -12.27
N LEU A 7 -7.96 -21.11 -11.12
CA LEU A 7 -7.20 -22.06 -10.30
C LEU A 7 -8.03 -23.21 -9.74
N ASN A 8 -9.32 -23.00 -9.49
CA ASN A 8 -10.19 -24.08 -9.03
C ASN A 8 -10.30 -25.19 -10.10
N HIS A 9 -10.35 -24.79 -11.37
CA HIS A 9 -10.38 -25.71 -12.50
C HIS A 9 -9.02 -26.28 -12.87
N LEU A 10 -7.93 -25.51 -12.66
CA LEU A 10 -6.57 -25.96 -12.96
C LEU A 10 -5.95 -26.83 -11.88
N SER A 11 -6.45 -26.77 -10.63
CA SER A 11 -5.90 -27.50 -9.48
C SER A 11 -5.60 -28.99 -9.75
N PRO A 12 -6.45 -29.79 -10.43
CA PRO A 12 -6.17 -31.20 -10.74
C PRO A 12 -5.00 -31.41 -11.71
N TYR A 13 -4.57 -30.38 -12.42
CA TYR A 13 -3.53 -30.46 -13.44
C TYR A 13 -2.16 -29.98 -12.95
N GLY A 14 -2.09 -29.42 -11.73
CA GLY A 14 -0.83 -29.08 -11.09
C GLY A 14 0.00 -30.33 -10.78
N VAL A 15 1.27 -30.32 -11.14
CA VAL A 15 2.21 -31.41 -10.82
C VAL A 15 2.84 -31.11 -9.47
N PHE A 16 2.52 -31.93 -8.47
CA PHE A 16 3.08 -31.78 -7.14
C PHE A 16 4.54 -32.25 -7.11
N GLY A 17 5.45 -31.42 -6.58
CA GLY A 17 6.86 -31.77 -6.46
C GLY A 17 7.66 -30.77 -5.64
N ALA A 18 8.95 -31.06 -5.48
CA ALA A 18 9.91 -30.15 -4.86
C ALA A 18 10.26 -28.99 -5.82
N LEU A 19 10.45 -27.81 -5.24
CA LEU A 19 11.01 -26.65 -5.92
C LEU A 19 12.53 -26.56 -5.74
N ASP A 20 13.11 -27.36 -4.85
CA ASP A 20 14.54 -27.40 -4.57
C ASP A 20 15.36 -27.56 -5.87
N GLY A 21 16.36 -26.71 -6.07
CA GLY A 21 17.17 -26.64 -7.29
C GLY A 21 16.55 -25.85 -8.45
N ASP A 22 15.30 -25.38 -8.34
CA ASP A 22 14.66 -24.57 -9.38
C ASP A 22 15.31 -23.18 -9.50
N ARG A 23 15.32 -22.68 -10.74
CA ARG A 23 15.42 -21.25 -11.02
C ARG A 23 14.04 -20.60 -10.82
N VAL A 24 13.97 -19.59 -9.97
CA VAL A 24 12.72 -18.93 -9.58
C VAL A 24 12.72 -17.45 -9.92
N VAL A 25 11.62 -16.99 -10.52
CA VAL A 25 11.27 -15.58 -10.67
C VAL A 25 10.10 -15.26 -9.74
N ILE A 26 10.14 -14.13 -9.04
CA ILE A 26 9.12 -13.77 -8.05
C ILE A 26 8.33 -12.53 -8.50
N ASP A 27 7.01 -12.67 -8.51
CA ASP A 27 6.07 -11.55 -8.61
C ASP A 27 6.03 -10.81 -7.26
N GLY A 28 6.68 -9.64 -7.21
CA GLY A 28 6.88 -8.83 -6.01
C GLY A 28 5.58 -8.28 -5.40
N PRO A 29 4.67 -7.67 -6.18
CA PRO A 29 3.34 -7.29 -5.68
C PRO A 29 2.60 -8.48 -5.07
N ALA A 30 2.57 -9.64 -5.72
CA ALA A 30 1.92 -10.81 -5.16
C ALA A 30 2.62 -11.32 -3.88
N LEU A 31 3.96 -11.30 -3.83
CA LEU A 31 4.72 -11.62 -2.64
C LEU A 31 4.33 -10.71 -1.48
N ALA A 32 4.24 -9.39 -1.71
CA ALA A 32 3.89 -8.43 -0.68
C ALA A 32 2.52 -8.72 -0.04
N TYR A 33 1.52 -9.06 -0.86
CA TYR A 33 0.20 -9.46 -0.36
C TYR A 33 0.23 -10.83 0.34
N HIS A 34 1.02 -11.79 -0.14
CA HIS A 34 1.22 -13.06 0.56
C HIS A 34 1.80 -12.84 1.97
N ILE A 35 2.85 -12.04 2.09
CA ILE A 35 3.47 -11.67 3.38
C ILE A 35 2.48 -10.96 4.31
N TYR A 36 1.67 -10.05 3.77
CA TYR A 36 0.57 -9.43 4.53
C TYR A 36 -0.42 -10.48 5.07
N HIS A 37 -0.78 -11.47 4.26
CA HIS A 37 -1.67 -12.55 4.69
C HIS A 37 -1.03 -13.46 5.74
N LEU A 38 0.26 -13.80 5.64
CA LEU A 38 0.97 -14.56 6.69
C LEU A 38 0.95 -13.82 8.03
N CYS A 39 1.22 -12.52 8.00
CA CYS A 39 1.17 -11.67 9.19
C CYS A 39 -0.23 -11.70 9.82
N THR A 40 -1.27 -11.40 9.03
CA THR A 40 -2.66 -11.28 9.52
C THR A 40 -3.31 -12.61 9.89
N ARG A 41 -2.84 -13.76 9.38
CA ARG A 41 -3.27 -15.09 9.86
C ARG A 41 -2.83 -15.38 11.29
N SER A 42 -1.72 -14.76 11.69
CA SER A 42 -1.01 -15.10 12.93
C SER A 42 -1.22 -14.06 14.04
N THR A 43 -1.90 -12.95 13.75
CA THR A 43 -2.15 -11.84 14.67
C THR A 43 -3.52 -11.24 14.40
N SER A 44 -4.12 -10.60 15.40
CA SER A 44 -5.19 -9.65 15.12
C SER A 44 -4.61 -8.33 14.63
N GLY A 45 -5.29 -7.69 13.68
CA GLY A 45 -5.05 -6.30 13.28
C GLY A 45 -4.01 -6.11 12.20
N LEU A 46 -3.68 -4.84 11.92
CA LEU A 46 -2.74 -4.49 10.85
C LEU A 46 -1.27 -4.69 11.29
N PRO A 47 -0.46 -5.37 10.48
CA PRO A 47 0.98 -5.45 10.70
C PRO A 47 1.65 -4.08 10.50
N SER A 48 2.72 -3.83 11.25
CA SER A 48 3.63 -2.71 10.96
C SER A 48 4.39 -2.93 9.66
N TYR A 49 4.91 -1.86 9.08
CA TYR A 49 5.79 -1.95 7.91
C TYR A 49 7.10 -2.71 8.23
N ASP A 50 7.65 -2.55 9.43
CA ASP A 50 8.80 -3.36 9.90
C ASP A 50 8.52 -4.87 9.90
N ILE A 51 7.39 -5.32 10.48
CA ILE A 51 7.10 -6.76 10.54
C ILE A 51 6.83 -7.32 9.14
N LEU A 52 6.21 -6.55 8.25
CA LEU A 52 6.05 -6.92 6.83
C LEU A 52 7.41 -7.12 6.16
N GLY A 53 8.32 -6.15 6.30
CA GLY A 53 9.66 -6.24 5.74
C GLY A 53 10.44 -7.44 6.30
N ARG A 54 10.50 -7.60 7.62
CA ARG A 54 11.21 -8.71 8.26
C ARG A 54 10.62 -10.09 7.90
N THR A 55 9.30 -10.18 7.73
CA THR A 55 8.65 -11.42 7.29
C THR A 55 8.98 -11.74 5.85
N ALA A 56 9.05 -10.74 4.96
CA ALA A 56 9.50 -10.94 3.59
C ALA A 56 10.94 -11.47 3.53
N ILE A 57 11.84 -10.90 4.34
CA ILE A 57 13.23 -11.38 4.44
C ILE A 57 13.29 -12.82 4.94
N GLY A 58 12.64 -13.12 6.07
CA GLY A 58 12.65 -14.49 6.61
C GLY A 58 12.07 -15.51 5.63
N TRP A 59 11.01 -15.14 4.90
CA TRP A 59 10.43 -16.00 3.88
C TRP A 59 11.40 -16.27 2.73
N LEU A 60 12.08 -15.24 2.20
CA LEU A 60 13.06 -15.40 1.14
C LEU A 60 14.32 -16.15 1.60
N GLU A 61 14.75 -15.97 2.85
CA GLU A 61 15.86 -16.72 3.44
C GLU A 61 15.53 -18.22 3.46
N GLU A 62 14.33 -18.57 3.93
CA GLU A 62 13.87 -19.95 3.96
C GLU A 62 13.79 -20.56 2.55
N VAL A 63 13.27 -19.83 1.55
CA VAL A 63 13.31 -20.28 0.14
C VAL A 63 14.74 -20.54 -0.31
N THR A 64 15.69 -19.63 -0.05
CA THR A 64 17.08 -19.82 -0.46
C THR A 64 17.82 -20.93 0.30
N ASN A 65 17.33 -21.37 1.46
CA ASN A 65 17.90 -22.51 2.20
C ASN A 65 17.61 -23.86 1.51
N HIS A 66 16.68 -23.89 0.55
CA HIS A 66 16.28 -25.08 -0.20
C HIS A 66 16.96 -25.19 -1.58
N ASP A 67 18.16 -24.63 -1.76
CA ASP A 67 18.90 -24.64 -3.03
C ASP A 67 18.11 -24.01 -4.21
N ILE A 68 17.18 -23.10 -3.89
CA ILE A 68 16.39 -22.38 -4.89
C ILE A 68 17.14 -21.12 -5.32
N SER A 69 17.40 -21.00 -6.61
CA SER A 69 18.05 -19.83 -7.20
C SER A 69 17.03 -18.78 -7.60
N ILE A 70 16.84 -17.76 -6.76
CA ILE A 70 16.03 -16.59 -7.10
C ILE A 70 16.77 -15.74 -8.13
N SER A 71 16.26 -15.66 -9.35
CA SER A 71 16.88 -14.86 -10.42
C SER A 71 16.50 -13.39 -10.35
N ALA A 72 15.24 -13.09 -10.02
CA ALA A 72 14.73 -11.72 -9.94
C ALA A 72 13.44 -11.65 -9.09
N ILE A 73 13.23 -10.49 -8.47
CA ILE A 73 11.97 -10.11 -7.81
C ILE A 73 11.46 -8.85 -8.51
N TYR A 74 10.42 -9.01 -9.33
CA TYR A 74 9.89 -7.92 -10.16
C TYR A 74 8.83 -7.12 -9.40
N PHE A 75 8.92 -5.79 -9.47
CA PHE A 75 7.95 -4.86 -8.89
C PHE A 75 7.47 -3.84 -9.93
N ASP A 76 6.19 -3.51 -9.88
CA ASP A 76 5.58 -2.51 -10.75
C ASP A 76 6.33 -1.18 -10.70
N GLY A 77 6.61 -0.60 -11.86
CA GLY A 77 7.17 0.75 -11.96
C GLY A 77 6.13 1.81 -12.30
N PHE A 78 5.10 1.49 -13.09
CA PHE A 78 3.94 2.35 -13.29
C PHE A 78 2.75 1.56 -13.82
N LEU A 79 1.56 2.14 -13.69
CA LEU A 79 0.33 1.54 -14.22
C LEU A 79 0.14 1.86 -15.73
N PRO A 80 -0.08 0.84 -16.58
CA PRO A 80 -0.39 1.04 -18.00
C PRO A 80 -1.65 1.87 -18.23
N ALA A 81 -1.71 2.52 -19.40
CA ALA A 81 -2.81 3.40 -19.79
C ALA A 81 -4.20 2.75 -19.68
N SER A 82 -4.30 1.48 -20.09
CA SER A 82 -5.55 0.70 -20.09
C SER A 82 -6.13 0.42 -18.71
N LYS A 83 -5.32 0.50 -17.63
CA LYS A 83 -5.73 0.13 -16.26
C LYS A 83 -6.10 1.32 -15.36
N ALA A 84 -6.20 2.52 -15.92
CA ALA A 84 -6.56 3.74 -15.17
C ALA A 84 -7.88 3.58 -14.38
N GLU A 85 -8.93 3.08 -15.03
CA GLU A 85 -10.24 2.87 -14.41
C GLU A 85 -10.18 1.84 -13.28
N VAL A 86 -9.47 0.73 -13.49
CA VAL A 86 -9.26 -0.33 -12.49
C VAL A 86 -8.63 0.24 -11.21
N ARG A 87 -7.67 1.18 -11.34
CA ARG A 87 -7.05 1.83 -10.18
C ARG A 87 -8.05 2.70 -9.42
N LEU A 88 -8.89 3.46 -10.12
CA LEU A 88 -9.93 4.27 -9.49
C LEU A 88 -10.97 3.38 -8.79
N GLU A 89 -11.43 2.30 -9.42
CA GLU A 89 -12.34 1.33 -8.79
C GLU A 89 -11.76 0.73 -7.51
N ARG A 90 -10.47 0.37 -7.50
CA ARG A 90 -9.78 -0.11 -6.30
C ARG A 90 -9.80 0.94 -5.18
N ILE A 91 -9.52 2.21 -5.49
CA ILE A 91 -9.60 3.31 -4.52
C ILE A 91 -11.03 3.48 -3.98
N LEU A 92 -12.05 3.39 -4.85
CA LEU A 92 -13.45 3.49 -4.45
C LEU A 92 -13.84 2.33 -3.53
N LYS A 93 -13.46 1.10 -3.86
CA LYS A 93 -13.72 -0.09 -3.04
C LYS A 93 -13.11 0.02 -1.65
N VAL A 94 -11.85 0.48 -1.57
CA VAL A 94 -11.18 0.70 -0.27
C VAL A 94 -11.87 1.82 0.51
N SER A 95 -12.23 2.92 -0.16
CA SER A 95 -12.95 4.04 0.48
C SER A 95 -14.32 3.61 1.04
N SER A 96 -15.07 2.81 0.30
CA SER A 96 -16.36 2.26 0.72
C SER A 96 -16.21 1.28 1.89
N SER A 97 -15.19 0.41 1.86
CA SER A 97 -14.91 -0.52 2.95
C SER A 97 -14.59 0.23 4.25
N LEU A 98 -13.81 1.31 4.17
CA LEU A 98 -13.48 2.14 5.33
C LEU A 98 -14.69 2.90 5.89
N LYS A 99 -15.62 3.34 5.02
CA LYS A 99 -16.91 3.92 5.45
C LYS A 99 -17.76 2.89 6.19
N ILE A 100 -17.90 1.67 5.65
CA ILE A 100 -18.63 0.58 6.30
C ILE A 100 -18.01 0.25 7.66
N PHE A 101 -16.69 0.17 7.73
CA PHE A 101 -15.97 -0.07 8.98
C PHE A 101 -16.25 1.02 10.03
N ARG A 102 -16.22 2.31 9.63
CA ARG A 102 -16.60 3.40 10.54
C ARG A 102 -18.05 3.30 11.01
N SER A 103 -18.99 2.96 10.13
CA SER A 103 -20.39 2.80 10.50
C SER A 103 -20.60 1.67 11.52
N GLY A 104 -19.83 0.58 11.42
CA GLY A 104 -19.83 -0.50 12.42
C GLY A 104 -19.16 -0.12 13.74
N PHE A 105 -18.27 0.87 13.74
CA PHE A 105 -17.50 1.31 14.91
C PHE A 105 -17.49 2.85 15.05
N PRO A 106 -18.64 3.49 15.34
CA PRO A 106 -18.78 4.94 15.28
C PRO A 106 -17.94 5.68 16.34
N ASN A 107 -17.77 5.08 17.52
CA ASN A 107 -17.12 5.70 18.68
C ASN A 107 -15.59 5.55 18.71
N GLY A 108 -15.01 4.80 17.76
CA GLY A 108 -13.58 4.53 17.71
C GLY A 108 -13.29 3.18 17.10
N CYS A 109 -12.05 2.93 16.70
CA CYS A 109 -11.60 1.68 16.13
C CYS A 109 -11.25 0.67 17.22
N PRO A 110 -11.68 -0.60 17.10
CA PRO A 110 -11.19 -1.65 17.99
C PRO A 110 -9.66 -1.75 17.90
N ALA A 111 -8.95 -1.70 19.03
CA ALA A 111 -7.48 -1.72 19.06
C ALA A 111 -6.92 -2.96 18.35
N LYS A 112 -7.56 -4.12 18.55
CA LYS A 112 -7.24 -5.40 17.89
C LYS A 112 -7.33 -5.39 16.36
N GLN A 113 -8.00 -4.39 15.76
CA GLN A 113 -8.11 -4.27 14.30
C GLN A 113 -7.01 -3.38 13.71
N ILE A 114 -6.51 -2.39 14.47
CA ILE A 114 -5.63 -1.34 13.95
C ILE A 114 -4.17 -1.47 14.40
N ALA A 115 -3.89 -2.39 15.33
CA ALA A 115 -2.55 -2.68 15.81
C ALA A 115 -2.31 -4.19 15.85
N SER A 116 -1.17 -4.62 15.31
CA SER A 116 -0.68 -5.99 15.47
C SER A 116 -0.44 -6.29 16.94
N THR A 117 -0.96 -7.42 17.42
CA THR A 117 -0.62 -7.97 18.74
C THR A 117 0.68 -8.77 18.73
N ARG A 118 1.22 -9.07 17.54
CA ARG A 118 2.46 -9.85 17.39
C ARG A 118 3.66 -8.98 17.06
N LEU A 119 4.74 -9.17 17.83
CA LEU A 119 6.06 -8.55 17.61
C LEU A 119 7.08 -9.51 16.96
N SER A 120 6.80 -10.82 16.95
CA SER A 120 7.64 -11.83 16.30
C SER A 120 7.15 -12.17 14.89
N LEU A 121 8.01 -12.81 14.09
CA LEU A 121 7.66 -13.28 12.75
C LEU A 121 6.52 -14.32 12.79
N PRO A 122 5.60 -14.30 11.82
CA PRO A 122 4.63 -15.38 11.62
C PRO A 122 5.29 -16.68 11.15
N PRO A 123 4.63 -17.83 11.28
CA PRO A 123 5.01 -19.01 10.51
C PRO A 123 5.05 -18.65 9.02
N LEU A 124 6.16 -18.96 8.37
CA LEU A 124 6.43 -18.56 6.98
C LEU A 124 5.72 -19.47 5.98
N PHE A 125 5.60 -20.76 6.33
CA PHE A 125 4.93 -21.79 5.54
C PHE A 125 3.92 -22.55 6.41
N PRO A 126 2.79 -21.91 6.80
CA PRO A 126 1.82 -22.53 7.68
C PRO A 126 1.05 -23.66 6.98
N THR A 127 1.00 -24.83 7.60
CA THR A 127 0.19 -25.98 7.14
C THR A 127 -1.26 -25.94 7.65
N ASP A 128 -1.53 -25.13 8.68
CA ASP A 128 -2.86 -25.00 9.26
C ASP A 128 -3.83 -24.24 8.36
N ALA A 129 -5.13 -24.54 8.49
CA ALA A 129 -6.18 -23.79 7.82
C ALA A 129 -6.15 -22.30 8.24
N PRO A 130 -6.41 -21.35 7.31
CA PRO A 130 -6.50 -19.94 7.65
C PRO A 130 -7.56 -19.71 8.74
N LYS A 131 -7.19 -18.98 9.80
CA LYS A 131 -8.17 -18.46 10.75
C LYS A 131 -9.07 -17.45 10.05
N ARG A 132 -10.38 -17.52 10.29
CA ARG A 132 -11.40 -16.69 9.62
C ARG A 132 -11.40 -15.21 10.06
N ASP A 133 -10.62 -14.85 11.08
CA ASP A 133 -10.56 -13.49 11.61
C ASP A 133 -9.63 -12.58 10.80
N GLN A 134 -9.96 -12.34 9.53
CA GLN A 134 -9.25 -11.33 8.75
C GLN A 134 -9.55 -9.91 9.29
N PRO A 135 -8.60 -8.98 9.21
CA PRO A 135 -8.88 -7.58 9.50
C PRO A 135 -10.04 -7.08 8.65
N LEU A 136 -10.99 -6.40 9.29
CA LEU A 136 -12.13 -5.76 8.61
C LEU A 136 -11.72 -4.49 7.85
N ILE A 137 -10.43 -4.14 7.89
CA ILE A 137 -9.85 -2.94 7.31
C ILE A 137 -8.90 -3.29 6.16
N PRO A 138 -8.76 -2.39 5.18
CA PRO A 138 -7.88 -2.62 4.04
C PRO A 138 -6.41 -2.82 4.46
N PRO A 139 -5.60 -3.47 3.61
CA PRO A 139 -4.16 -3.60 3.83
C PRO A 139 -3.46 -2.24 4.04
N PRO A 140 -2.29 -2.21 4.72
CA PRO A 140 -1.54 -0.97 4.94
C PRO A 140 -1.20 -0.26 3.62
N ALA A 141 -1.34 1.06 3.61
CA ALA A 141 -1.24 1.92 2.42
C ALA A 141 0.06 1.73 1.63
N PHE A 142 1.18 1.55 2.34
CA PHE A 142 2.51 1.44 1.75
C PHE A 142 3.06 0.00 1.77
N LEU A 143 2.19 -1.02 1.81
CA LEU A 143 2.57 -2.43 1.92
C LEU A 143 3.71 -2.84 0.96
N VAL A 144 3.51 -2.63 -0.34
CA VAL A 144 4.49 -3.02 -1.36
C VAL A 144 5.78 -2.20 -1.23
N ALA A 145 5.65 -0.88 -1.14
CA ALA A 145 6.79 0.04 -1.07
C ALA A 145 7.65 -0.20 0.19
N ALA A 146 7.05 -0.58 1.32
CA ALA A 146 7.77 -0.91 2.54
C ALA A 146 8.59 -2.20 2.43
N ILE A 147 8.08 -3.19 1.68
CA ILE A 147 8.81 -4.43 1.41
C ILE A 147 9.97 -4.15 0.44
N VAL A 148 9.74 -3.34 -0.61
CA VAL A 148 10.81 -2.90 -1.52
C VAL A 148 11.92 -2.19 -0.75
N ASP A 149 11.57 -1.20 0.09
CA ASP A 149 12.54 -0.49 0.96
C ASP A 149 13.36 -1.48 1.80
N LYS A 150 12.72 -2.50 2.36
CA LYS A 150 13.41 -3.48 3.19
C LYS A 150 14.35 -4.37 2.37
N LEU A 151 13.92 -4.83 1.20
CA LEU A 151 14.74 -5.66 0.31
C LEU A 151 15.96 -4.90 -0.20
N GLU A 152 15.79 -3.65 -0.62
CA GLU A 152 16.87 -2.78 -1.08
C GLU A 152 17.87 -2.43 0.04
N SER A 153 17.43 -2.46 1.31
CA SER A 153 18.34 -2.26 2.45
C SER A 153 19.29 -3.44 2.72
N ILE A 154 19.10 -4.59 2.05
CA ILE A 154 19.90 -5.79 2.25
C ILE A 154 20.59 -6.14 0.93
N GLU A 155 21.93 -6.06 0.92
CA GLU A 155 22.76 -6.23 -0.28
C GLU A 155 22.42 -7.50 -1.09
N LYS A 156 22.18 -8.63 -0.42
CA LYS A 156 21.77 -9.90 -1.04
C LYS A 156 20.51 -9.76 -1.91
N TYR A 157 19.53 -8.98 -1.46
CA TYR A 157 18.24 -8.84 -2.14
C TYR A 157 18.17 -7.60 -3.03
N ALA A 158 18.92 -6.54 -2.72
CA ALA A 158 18.97 -5.32 -3.52
C ALA A 158 19.38 -5.56 -4.99
N SER A 159 20.25 -6.55 -5.24
CA SER A 159 20.66 -6.97 -6.58
C SER A 159 19.60 -7.78 -7.34
N LEU A 160 18.63 -8.36 -6.61
CA LEU A 160 17.55 -9.17 -7.15
C LEU A 160 16.28 -8.34 -7.42
N VAL A 161 16.10 -7.22 -6.73
CA VAL A 161 14.93 -6.33 -6.92
C VAL A 161 15.02 -5.63 -8.27
N ARG A 162 13.96 -5.78 -9.08
CA ARG A 162 13.80 -5.17 -10.39
C ARG A 162 12.51 -4.34 -10.43
N LEU A 163 12.64 -3.02 -10.30
CA LEU A 163 11.55 -2.11 -10.67
C LEU A 163 11.49 -2.02 -12.20
N VAL A 164 10.33 -2.33 -12.78
CA VAL A 164 10.18 -2.45 -14.24
C VAL A 164 9.23 -1.40 -14.81
N PRO A 165 9.42 -0.94 -16.06
CA PRO A 165 8.56 0.11 -16.63
C PRO A 165 7.24 -0.48 -17.14
N GLY A 166 6.40 -0.88 -16.19
CA GLY A 166 5.12 -1.53 -16.42
C GLY A 166 4.70 -2.34 -15.19
N GLU A 167 3.94 -3.41 -15.41
CA GLU A 167 3.49 -4.34 -14.37
C GLU A 167 4.43 -5.53 -14.22
N ALA A 168 4.68 -5.96 -12.99
CA ALA A 168 5.65 -7.01 -12.68
C ALA A 168 5.32 -8.37 -13.31
N ASP A 169 4.03 -8.71 -13.47
CA ASP A 169 3.55 -9.97 -14.02
C ASP A 169 4.05 -10.21 -15.45
N ALA A 170 3.97 -9.21 -16.33
CA ALA A 170 4.45 -9.29 -17.71
C ALA A 170 5.96 -9.58 -17.77
N TYR A 171 6.77 -8.99 -16.89
CA TYR A 171 8.22 -9.23 -16.84
C TYR A 171 8.55 -10.58 -16.22
N CYS A 172 7.75 -11.05 -15.26
CA CYS A 172 7.89 -12.42 -14.74
C CYS A 172 7.64 -13.46 -15.85
N ALA A 173 6.57 -13.26 -16.63
CA ALA A 173 6.24 -14.12 -17.76
C ALA A 173 7.33 -14.05 -18.85
N GLU A 174 7.82 -12.86 -19.19
CA GLU A 174 8.89 -12.70 -20.17
C GLU A 174 10.19 -13.38 -19.76
N ASP A 175 10.63 -13.20 -18.51
CA ASP A 175 11.86 -13.82 -18.00
C ASP A 175 11.76 -15.34 -18.14
N VAL A 176 10.68 -15.95 -17.64
CA VAL A 176 10.51 -17.41 -17.70
C VAL A 176 10.30 -17.92 -19.13
N LEU A 177 9.63 -17.17 -20.00
CA LEU A 177 9.51 -17.49 -21.43
C LEU A 177 10.88 -17.57 -22.13
N ARG A 178 11.84 -16.72 -21.73
CA ARG A 178 13.18 -16.66 -22.33
C ARG A 178 14.15 -17.65 -21.69
N ASN A 179 14.10 -17.79 -20.37
CA ASN A 179 15.14 -18.45 -19.58
C ASN A 179 14.68 -19.75 -18.91
N GLY A 180 13.39 -20.08 -19.00
CA GLY A 180 12.78 -21.16 -18.23
C GLY A 180 12.72 -20.87 -16.72
N GLY A 181 12.29 -21.88 -15.97
CA GLY A 181 12.14 -21.83 -14.52
C GLY A 181 10.68 -21.73 -14.06
N THR A 182 10.51 -21.31 -12.81
CA THR A 182 9.23 -21.29 -12.11
C THR A 182 8.91 -19.87 -11.62
N ILE A 183 7.72 -19.37 -11.95
CA ILE A 183 7.20 -18.10 -11.42
C ILE A 183 6.52 -18.37 -10.07
N LEU A 184 6.89 -17.65 -9.02
CA LEU A 184 6.14 -17.64 -7.75
C LEU A 184 5.21 -16.42 -7.69
N THR A 185 3.92 -16.67 -7.55
CA THR A 185 2.88 -15.63 -7.58
C THR A 185 1.63 -15.98 -6.75
N SER A 186 0.66 -15.08 -6.72
CA SER A 186 -0.74 -15.30 -6.33
C SER A 186 -1.74 -14.80 -7.39
N ASP A 187 -1.24 -14.45 -8.57
CA ASP A 187 -2.04 -14.10 -9.73
C ASP A 187 -2.19 -15.30 -10.68
N SER A 188 -3.44 -15.71 -10.89
CA SER A 188 -3.73 -16.84 -11.78
C SER A 188 -3.51 -16.51 -13.25
N ASP A 189 -3.46 -15.24 -13.62
CA ASP A 189 -3.32 -14.80 -15.02
C ASP A 189 -1.98 -15.25 -15.61
N LEU A 190 -0.96 -15.42 -14.78
CA LEU A 190 0.33 -16.00 -15.16
C LEU A 190 0.25 -17.43 -15.72
N THR A 191 -0.84 -18.16 -15.47
CA THR A 191 -1.07 -19.48 -16.10
C THR A 191 -1.66 -19.41 -17.51
N VAL A 192 -2.02 -18.21 -17.96
CA VAL A 192 -2.58 -17.94 -19.30
C VAL A 192 -1.49 -17.56 -20.30
N HIS A 193 -0.40 -16.95 -19.82
CA HIS A 193 0.76 -16.61 -20.65
C HIS A 193 1.41 -17.87 -21.24
N ASP A 194 1.97 -17.73 -22.45
CA ASP A 194 2.89 -18.73 -22.96
C ASP A 194 4.21 -18.62 -22.22
N LEU A 195 4.56 -19.67 -21.47
CA LEU A 195 5.81 -19.80 -20.74
C LEU A 195 6.73 -20.87 -21.34
N LYS A 196 6.38 -21.42 -22.51
CA LYS A 196 7.02 -22.60 -23.11
C LYS A 196 7.12 -23.76 -22.11
N THR A 197 8.34 -24.07 -21.66
CA THR A 197 8.65 -25.13 -20.69
C THR A 197 8.60 -24.65 -19.24
N GLY A 198 8.37 -23.36 -19.02
CA GLY A 198 8.24 -22.75 -17.71
C GLY A 198 6.97 -23.18 -16.97
N SER A 199 6.94 -22.84 -15.69
CA SER A 199 5.80 -23.16 -14.83
C SER A 199 5.48 -22.04 -13.84
N VAL A 200 4.31 -22.12 -13.23
CA VAL A 200 3.83 -21.22 -12.19
C VAL A 200 3.59 -22.03 -10.92
N ALA A 201 4.01 -21.51 -9.77
CA ALA A 201 3.65 -22.05 -8.47
C ALA A 201 3.07 -20.94 -7.58
N PHE A 202 2.05 -21.28 -6.79
CA PHE A 202 1.31 -20.29 -6.01
C PHE A 202 1.78 -20.24 -4.57
N PHE A 203 2.06 -19.04 -4.04
CA PHE A 203 2.58 -18.87 -2.67
C PHE A 203 1.72 -19.57 -1.60
N ARG A 204 0.40 -19.58 -1.77
CA ARG A 204 -0.53 -20.21 -0.81
C ARG A 204 -0.37 -21.73 -0.73
N ASP A 205 0.06 -22.35 -1.82
CA ASP A 205 0.08 -23.81 -1.95
C ASP A 205 1.49 -24.38 -1.68
N LEU A 206 2.47 -23.51 -1.40
CA LEU A 206 3.82 -23.89 -0.98
C LEU A 206 3.87 -24.24 0.50
N HIS A 207 4.60 -25.30 0.85
CA HIS A 207 4.85 -25.68 2.24
C HIS A 207 6.18 -26.42 2.39
N ILE A 208 6.73 -26.41 3.60
CA ILE A 208 7.92 -27.20 3.94
C ILE A 208 7.48 -28.62 4.28
N GLY A 209 8.03 -29.58 3.55
CA GLY A 209 7.77 -31.00 3.74
C GLY A 209 9.05 -31.82 3.78
N THR A 210 8.92 -33.13 3.82
CA THR A 210 10.04 -34.08 3.74
C THR A 210 9.95 -34.86 2.45
N THR A 211 11.05 -34.97 1.72
CA THR A 211 11.15 -35.86 0.55
C THR A 211 11.32 -37.31 0.98
N ASP A 212 11.22 -38.24 0.03
CA ASP A 212 11.44 -39.68 0.26
C ASP A 212 12.81 -39.97 0.89
N ASP A 213 13.81 -39.13 0.60
CA ASP A 213 15.17 -39.18 1.18
C ASP A 213 15.28 -38.54 2.58
N ARG A 214 14.15 -38.19 3.23
CA ARG A 214 14.06 -37.50 4.53
C ARG A 214 14.75 -36.15 4.60
N LYS A 215 14.97 -35.49 3.45
CA LYS A 215 15.46 -34.11 3.41
C LYS A 215 14.29 -33.14 3.48
N SER A 216 14.49 -32.04 4.20
CA SER A 216 13.54 -30.91 4.18
C SER A 216 13.52 -30.32 2.79
N ALA A 217 12.34 -30.10 2.21
CA ALA A 217 12.16 -29.53 0.88
C ALA A 217 10.99 -28.56 0.83
N LEU A 218 11.05 -27.59 -0.08
CA LEU A 218 9.94 -26.71 -0.40
C LEU A 218 9.06 -27.40 -1.45
N LEU A 219 7.86 -27.82 -1.03
CA LEU A 219 6.94 -28.58 -1.86
C LEU A 219 5.75 -27.73 -2.32
N GLY A 220 5.26 -28.00 -3.52
CA GLY A 220 4.02 -27.42 -4.01
C GLY A 220 3.64 -27.88 -5.42
N PRO A 221 2.41 -27.56 -5.87
CA PRO A 221 2.00 -27.81 -7.24
C PRO A 221 2.64 -26.80 -8.21
N LYS A 222 3.26 -27.32 -9.28
CA LYS A 222 3.74 -26.55 -10.43
C LYS A 222 2.74 -26.68 -11.59
N PHE A 223 2.34 -25.55 -12.15
CA PHE A 223 1.40 -25.46 -13.27
C PHE A 223 2.16 -25.03 -14.52
N SER A 224 2.39 -25.96 -15.45
CA SER A 224 2.98 -25.65 -16.75
C SER A 224 1.86 -25.37 -17.76
N PRO A 225 1.69 -24.12 -18.25
CA PRO A 225 0.60 -23.77 -19.16
C PRO A 225 0.55 -24.65 -20.40
N SER A 226 1.70 -24.97 -20.99
CA SER A 226 1.81 -25.80 -22.19
C SER A 226 1.40 -27.25 -21.94
N GLU A 227 1.86 -27.86 -20.84
CA GLU A 227 1.48 -29.22 -20.48
C GLU A 227 0.00 -29.34 -20.08
N ILE A 228 -0.54 -28.32 -19.40
CA ILE A 228 -1.96 -28.26 -19.09
C ILE A 228 -2.78 -28.17 -20.38
N ALA A 229 -2.42 -27.26 -21.30
CA ALA A 229 -3.11 -27.12 -22.57
C ALA A 229 -3.13 -28.42 -23.39
N LYS A 230 -2.01 -29.15 -23.43
CA LYS A 230 -1.92 -30.48 -24.07
C LYS A 230 -2.85 -31.50 -23.42
N ARG A 231 -2.85 -31.59 -22.08
CA ARG A 231 -3.71 -32.53 -21.33
C ARG A 231 -5.20 -32.22 -21.52
N LEU A 232 -5.54 -30.93 -21.66
CA LEU A 232 -6.89 -30.46 -21.92
C LEU A 232 -7.30 -30.56 -23.40
N GLN A 233 -6.37 -30.91 -24.30
CA GLN A 233 -6.58 -30.98 -25.75
C GLN A 233 -7.10 -29.64 -26.31
N LEU A 234 -6.53 -28.53 -25.84
CA LEU A 234 -6.85 -27.19 -26.33
C LEU A 234 -6.23 -26.96 -27.72
N PRO A 235 -6.82 -26.08 -28.55
CA PRO A 235 -6.24 -25.69 -29.83
C PRO A 235 -4.80 -25.18 -29.64
N GLU A 236 -3.84 -25.69 -30.42
CA GLU A 236 -2.40 -25.41 -30.22
C GLU A 236 -2.05 -23.92 -30.33
N ASP A 237 -2.72 -23.19 -31.23
CA ASP A 237 -2.52 -21.77 -31.49
C ASP A 237 -3.08 -20.86 -30.38
N GLN A 238 -4.10 -21.33 -29.65
CA GLN A 238 -4.80 -20.54 -28.64
C GLN A 238 -4.45 -20.96 -27.21
N GLY A 239 -4.29 -22.27 -26.97
CA GLY A 239 -3.87 -22.86 -25.71
C GLY A 239 -4.69 -22.38 -24.52
N MET A 240 -3.99 -22.03 -23.43
CA MET A 240 -4.62 -21.57 -22.19
C MET A 240 -5.42 -20.27 -22.36
N ARG A 241 -5.13 -19.43 -23.36
CA ARG A 241 -5.89 -18.20 -23.64
C ARG A 241 -7.34 -18.52 -24.02
N ARG A 242 -7.55 -19.56 -24.83
CA ARG A 242 -8.90 -20.04 -25.19
C ARG A 242 -9.69 -20.46 -23.96
N PHE A 243 -9.07 -21.26 -23.10
CA PHE A 243 -9.70 -21.75 -21.88
C PHE A 243 -10.05 -20.60 -20.93
N ALA A 244 -9.12 -19.68 -20.74
CA ALA A 244 -9.28 -18.52 -19.88
C ALA A 244 -10.41 -17.57 -20.37
N TYR A 245 -10.48 -17.33 -21.68
CA TYR A 245 -11.54 -16.52 -22.30
C TYR A 245 -12.93 -17.16 -22.17
N GLU A 246 -13.05 -18.45 -22.47
CA GLU A 246 -14.34 -19.16 -22.32
C GLU A 246 -14.77 -19.23 -20.86
N LEU A 247 -13.81 -19.29 -19.93
CA LEU A 247 -14.08 -19.21 -18.50
C LEU A 247 -14.59 -17.83 -18.08
N SER A 248 -14.03 -16.74 -18.62
CA SER A 248 -14.42 -15.37 -18.25
C SER A 248 -15.83 -14.97 -18.68
N LYS A 249 -16.41 -15.66 -19.67
CA LYS A 249 -17.79 -15.42 -20.14
C LYS A 249 -18.87 -15.83 -19.13
N SER A 250 -18.55 -16.71 -18.19
CA SER A 250 -19.54 -17.26 -17.26
C SER A 250 -19.27 -16.84 -15.82
N THR A 251 -20.33 -16.48 -15.11
CA THR A 251 -20.26 -16.19 -13.67
C THR A 251 -20.18 -17.46 -12.82
N ARG A 252 -20.58 -18.63 -13.35
CA ARG A 252 -20.50 -19.95 -12.70
C ARG A 252 -20.16 -21.05 -13.71
N PRO A 253 -18.95 -21.03 -14.28
CA PRO A 253 -18.57 -21.93 -15.36
C PRO A 253 -18.50 -23.39 -14.89
N LYS A 254 -19.15 -24.29 -15.64
CA LYS A 254 -18.95 -25.74 -15.50
C LYS A 254 -17.77 -26.17 -16.37
N PHE A 255 -16.82 -26.89 -15.78
CA PHE A 255 -15.58 -27.29 -16.44
C PHE A 255 -15.78 -27.97 -17.81
N ALA A 256 -16.66 -28.98 -17.87
CA ALA A 256 -16.94 -29.72 -19.10
C ALA A 256 -17.48 -28.82 -20.23
N GLN A 257 -18.35 -27.86 -19.88
CA GLN A 257 -18.93 -26.92 -20.84
C GLN A 257 -17.86 -25.95 -21.36
N VAL A 258 -16.97 -25.46 -20.49
CA VAL A 258 -15.85 -24.60 -20.91
C VAL A 258 -14.96 -25.35 -21.91
N LEU A 259 -14.61 -26.61 -21.63
CA LEU A 259 -13.80 -27.42 -22.54
C LEU A 259 -14.50 -27.71 -23.87
N GLU A 260 -15.81 -27.97 -23.86
CA GLU A 260 -16.58 -28.16 -25.08
C GLU A 260 -16.56 -26.89 -25.95
N ASN A 261 -16.78 -25.72 -25.33
CA ASN A 261 -16.67 -24.43 -26.02
C ASN A 261 -15.27 -24.19 -26.59
N CYS A 262 -14.22 -24.59 -25.88
CA CYS A 262 -12.84 -24.42 -26.35
C CYS A 262 -12.56 -25.17 -27.66
N LYS A 263 -13.27 -26.28 -27.92
CA LYS A 263 -13.12 -27.11 -29.13
C LYS A 263 -13.90 -26.57 -30.33
N GLY A 264 -14.95 -25.78 -30.08
CA GLY A 264 -15.72 -25.11 -31.12
C GLY A 264 -15.07 -23.81 -31.60
N GLU A 265 -15.66 -23.20 -32.62
CA GLU A 265 -15.24 -21.89 -33.11
C GLU A 265 -15.42 -20.79 -32.05
N VAL A 266 -14.61 -19.74 -32.16
CA VAL A 266 -14.71 -18.57 -31.29
C VAL A 266 -15.95 -17.77 -31.72
N ALA A 267 -16.97 -17.72 -30.86
CA ALA A 267 -18.24 -17.04 -31.16
C ALA A 267 -18.06 -15.53 -31.44
N ASP A 268 -17.11 -14.87 -30.76
CA ASP A 268 -16.74 -13.48 -30.98
C ASP A 268 -15.21 -13.36 -31.12
N PRO A 269 -14.68 -13.42 -32.35
CA PRO A 269 -13.24 -13.34 -32.60
C PRO A 269 -12.62 -11.99 -32.22
N GLU A 270 -13.38 -10.90 -32.22
CA GLU A 270 -12.86 -9.57 -31.86
C GLU A 270 -12.70 -9.42 -30.35
N GLU A 271 -13.71 -9.84 -29.58
CA GLU A 271 -13.64 -9.89 -28.13
C GLU A 271 -12.52 -10.83 -27.67
N PHE A 272 -12.38 -11.99 -28.30
CA PHE A 272 -11.29 -12.92 -28.00
C PHE A 272 -9.91 -12.31 -28.26
N ARG A 273 -9.73 -11.59 -29.38
CA ARG A 273 -8.47 -10.89 -29.68
C ARG A 273 -8.18 -9.81 -28.65
N ALA A 274 -9.18 -9.04 -28.26
CA ALA A 274 -9.05 -8.03 -27.21
C ALA A 274 -8.67 -8.65 -25.86
N PHE A 275 -9.24 -9.83 -25.53
CA PHE A 275 -8.88 -10.60 -24.35
C PHE A 275 -7.44 -11.13 -24.40
N CYS A 276 -6.98 -11.59 -25.57
CA CYS A 276 -5.64 -12.18 -25.73
C CYS A 276 -4.51 -11.15 -25.73
N ALA A 277 -4.79 -9.90 -26.10
CA ALA A 277 -3.79 -8.85 -26.27
C ALA A 277 -2.79 -8.74 -25.08
N PRO A 278 -3.21 -8.70 -23.81
CA PRO A 278 -2.28 -8.62 -22.67
C PRO A 278 -1.34 -9.84 -22.51
N TYR A 279 -1.71 -10.98 -23.11
CA TYR A 279 -0.96 -12.24 -23.01
C TYR A 279 -0.09 -12.52 -24.24
N GLU A 280 -0.36 -11.86 -25.37
CA GLU A 280 0.38 -12.01 -26.64
C GLU A 280 1.52 -11.02 -26.76
N THR A 281 1.20 -9.74 -26.54
CA THR A 281 2.21 -8.71 -26.38
C THR A 281 2.52 -8.66 -24.90
N LEU A 282 3.58 -9.36 -24.47
CA LEU A 282 4.19 -9.05 -23.19
C LEU A 282 4.52 -7.54 -23.28
N GLU A 283 3.75 -6.69 -22.61
CA GLU A 283 3.91 -5.22 -22.64
C GLU A 283 5.16 -4.80 -21.85
N THR A 284 6.27 -5.51 -22.07
CA THR A 284 7.54 -5.21 -21.48
C THR A 284 8.22 -4.15 -22.32
N THR A 285 8.62 -3.09 -21.65
CA THR A 285 9.33 -1.95 -22.23
C THR A 285 10.73 -1.95 -21.63
N ASP A 286 11.74 -1.63 -22.41
CA ASP A 286 13.06 -1.38 -21.84
C ASP A 286 13.07 0.02 -21.22
N TRP A 287 13.72 0.19 -20.05
CA TRP A 287 13.86 1.50 -19.43
C TRP A 287 14.44 2.54 -20.41
N SER A 288 15.36 2.16 -21.29
CA SER A 288 15.93 3.03 -22.33
C SER A 288 14.90 3.69 -23.26
N ALA A 289 13.72 3.09 -23.44
CA ALA A 289 12.61 3.64 -24.22
C ALA A 289 11.72 4.61 -23.42
N VAL A 290 11.93 4.71 -22.11
CA VAL A 290 11.12 5.52 -21.20
C VAL A 290 11.71 6.92 -21.07
N PRO A 291 10.98 7.99 -21.46
CA PRO A 291 11.50 9.35 -21.39
C PRO A 291 11.91 9.76 -19.97
N VAL A 292 13.06 10.45 -19.85
CA VAL A 292 13.68 10.90 -18.59
C VAL A 292 14.19 9.78 -17.69
N LEU A 293 13.44 8.69 -17.51
CA LEU A 293 13.84 7.58 -16.65
C LEU A 293 14.82 6.62 -17.34
N GLY A 294 14.82 6.56 -18.67
CA GLY A 294 15.69 5.67 -19.46
C GLY A 294 17.16 6.05 -19.52
N SER A 295 17.51 7.25 -19.07
CA SER A 295 18.91 7.64 -18.88
C SER A 295 19.49 7.21 -17.53
N LEU A 296 18.67 6.58 -16.67
CA LEU A 296 19.08 6.12 -15.35
C LEU A 296 19.43 4.63 -15.40
N ASP A 297 20.56 4.25 -14.78
CA ASP A 297 20.99 2.85 -14.73
C ASP A 297 20.01 1.96 -13.94
N LYS A 298 19.42 2.50 -12.86
CA LYS A 298 18.40 1.83 -12.04
C LYS A 298 17.44 2.89 -11.47
N PRO A 299 16.36 3.26 -12.18
CA PRO A 299 15.40 4.25 -11.69
C PRO A 299 14.72 3.74 -10.40
N TYR A 300 14.97 4.42 -9.28
CA TYR A 300 14.40 4.09 -7.98
C TYR A 300 13.34 5.12 -7.55
N LEU A 301 12.14 4.97 -8.11
CA LEU A 301 10.99 5.83 -7.82
C LEU A 301 9.82 5.02 -7.29
N ASP A 302 9.02 5.62 -6.39
CA ASP A 302 7.72 5.06 -6.06
C ASP A 302 6.87 4.94 -7.33
N ALA A 303 6.19 3.81 -7.54
CA ALA A 303 5.41 3.57 -8.76
C ALA A 303 4.41 4.68 -9.08
N ARG A 304 3.78 5.29 -8.06
CA ARG A 304 2.83 6.40 -8.24
C ARG A 304 3.54 7.69 -8.63
N LEU A 305 4.76 7.90 -8.14
CA LEU A 305 5.57 9.05 -8.56
C LEU A 305 6.06 8.86 -10.00
N SER A 306 6.53 7.67 -10.37
CA SER A 306 6.85 7.33 -11.75
C SER A 306 5.67 7.63 -12.67
N GLU A 307 4.45 7.23 -12.29
CA GLU A 307 3.23 7.56 -13.05
C GLU A 307 3.11 9.08 -13.30
N VAL A 308 3.30 9.92 -12.26
CA VAL A 308 3.22 11.39 -12.40
C VAL A 308 4.35 11.93 -13.28
N VAL A 309 5.59 11.49 -13.06
CA VAL A 309 6.75 11.92 -13.87
C VAL A 309 6.49 11.63 -15.35
N LEU A 310 6.06 10.41 -15.68
CA LEU A 310 5.79 9.98 -17.04
C LEU A 310 4.66 10.77 -17.71
N GLN A 311 3.59 11.07 -16.96
CA GLN A 311 2.52 11.92 -17.45
C GLN A 311 3.00 13.37 -17.70
N CYS A 312 3.83 13.92 -16.80
CA CYS A 312 4.43 15.26 -16.96
C CYS A 312 5.33 15.35 -18.20
N VAL A 313 6.05 14.28 -18.53
CA VAL A 313 6.87 14.18 -19.74
C VAL A 313 6.11 13.57 -20.92
N GLY A 314 4.78 13.62 -20.89
CA GLY A 314 3.92 13.29 -22.03
C GLY A 314 4.04 11.87 -22.56
N TYR A 315 4.52 10.91 -21.76
CA TYR A 315 4.57 9.51 -22.15
C TYR A 315 3.15 8.97 -22.37
N SER A 316 2.93 8.21 -23.45
CA SER A 316 1.61 7.68 -23.82
C SER A 316 1.28 6.35 -23.15
N GLY A 317 2.29 5.58 -22.72
CA GLY A 317 2.09 4.24 -22.14
C GLY A 317 1.58 4.23 -20.69
N VAL A 318 1.41 5.39 -20.05
CA VAL A 318 0.99 5.50 -18.64
C VAL A 318 -0.47 5.92 -18.50
N ALA A 319 -1.13 5.43 -17.46
CA ALA A 319 -2.47 5.87 -17.05
C ALA A 319 -2.59 7.39 -16.91
N LYS A 320 -3.62 7.96 -17.54
CA LYS A 320 -3.95 9.39 -17.51
C LYS A 320 -5.34 9.59 -16.87
N PRO A 321 -5.66 10.80 -16.39
CA PRO A 321 -7.02 11.08 -15.91
C PRO A 321 -8.05 10.80 -17.02
N PRO A 322 -9.27 10.36 -16.66
CA PRO A 322 -10.39 10.34 -17.60
C PRO A 322 -10.57 11.72 -18.25
N THR A 323 -10.83 11.74 -19.56
CA THR A 323 -11.11 12.98 -20.29
C THR A 323 -12.36 13.65 -19.73
N GLY A 324 -12.19 14.79 -19.06
CA GLY A 324 -13.30 15.64 -18.62
C GLY A 324 -13.69 16.69 -19.67
N GLU A 325 -14.85 17.32 -19.49
CA GLU A 325 -15.44 18.32 -20.41
C GLU A 325 -14.54 19.54 -20.71
N SER A 326 -13.51 19.80 -19.88
CA SER A 326 -12.68 21.01 -19.96
C SER A 326 -11.46 20.94 -20.89
N GLY A 327 -11.20 19.84 -21.61
CA GLY A 327 -10.16 19.75 -22.65
C GLY A 327 -8.69 19.95 -22.21
N ALA A 328 -8.42 20.36 -20.96
CA ALA A 328 -7.08 20.56 -20.44
C ALA A 328 -6.48 19.23 -19.96
N ALA A 329 -5.38 18.80 -20.59
CA ALA A 329 -4.60 17.65 -20.17
C ALA A 329 -4.00 17.88 -18.77
N GLY A 330 -4.50 17.15 -17.78
CA GLY A 330 -3.95 17.12 -16.42
C GLY A 330 -3.19 15.82 -16.16
N CYS A 331 -2.40 15.80 -15.09
CA CYS A 331 -1.84 14.57 -14.56
C CYS A 331 -2.77 13.96 -13.49
N MET A 332 -2.75 12.66 -13.35
CA MET A 332 -3.42 11.88 -12.32
C MET A 332 -2.40 11.42 -11.28
N MET A 333 -2.69 11.66 -10.00
CA MET A 333 -1.99 11.06 -8.88
C MET A 333 -2.96 10.25 -8.03
N CYS A 334 -2.76 8.94 -7.99
CA CYS A 334 -3.56 8.01 -7.19
C CYS A 334 -2.87 7.74 -5.85
N LEU A 335 -3.12 8.62 -4.86
CA LEU A 335 -2.55 8.47 -3.52
C LEU A 335 -3.09 7.21 -2.83
N PRO A 336 -2.24 6.44 -2.13
CA PRO A 336 -2.70 5.21 -1.49
C PRO A 336 -3.72 5.54 -0.38
N PRO A 337 -4.84 4.81 -0.28
CA PRO A 337 -5.83 5.05 0.76
C PRO A 337 -5.23 4.83 2.15
N LEU A 338 -5.30 5.85 3.01
CA LEU A 338 -4.84 5.77 4.40
C LEU A 338 -5.96 5.26 5.31
N LEU A 339 -5.59 4.69 6.46
CA LEU A 339 -6.53 4.40 7.54
C LEU A 339 -6.84 5.69 8.30
N ASP A 340 -7.66 6.57 7.73
CA ASP A 340 -8.06 7.86 8.29
C ASP A 340 -9.58 7.97 8.43
N CYS A 341 -10.07 8.76 9.40
CA CYS A 341 -11.49 8.90 9.71
C CYS A 341 -12.36 9.36 8.50
N PRO A 342 -13.31 8.53 7.99
CA PRO A 342 -14.21 8.92 6.89
C PRO A 342 -15.10 10.14 7.11
N ALA A 343 -15.30 10.57 8.35
CA ALA A 343 -16.09 11.76 8.67
C ALA A 343 -15.27 13.06 8.67
N ARG A 344 -13.95 12.98 8.44
CA ARG A 344 -13.05 14.13 8.36
C ARG A 344 -12.59 14.34 6.92
N ALA A 345 -12.03 15.52 6.65
CA ALA A 345 -11.23 15.76 5.46
C ALA A 345 -10.10 14.73 5.36
N SER A 346 -9.54 14.53 4.17
CA SER A 346 -8.54 13.48 3.97
C SER A 346 -7.28 13.78 4.77
N ALA A 347 -6.65 12.77 5.36
CA ALA A 347 -5.35 12.92 6.00
C ALA A 347 -4.26 13.46 5.04
N TRP A 348 -4.45 13.31 3.72
CA TRP A 348 -3.57 13.87 2.70
C TRP A 348 -3.63 15.40 2.59
N ASP A 349 -4.69 16.05 3.09
CA ASP A 349 -4.84 17.52 2.98
C ASP A 349 -3.72 18.27 3.69
N THR A 350 -3.24 17.75 4.82
CA THR A 350 -2.28 18.46 5.69
C THR A 350 -0.89 18.63 5.11
N SER A 351 -0.59 17.92 4.02
CA SER A 351 0.70 17.93 3.34
C SER A 351 0.56 18.23 1.85
N ALA A 352 -0.59 18.79 1.44
CA ALA A 352 -0.87 19.09 0.04
C ALA A 352 0.13 20.10 -0.57
N SER A 353 0.59 21.09 0.20
CA SER A 353 1.58 22.07 -0.26
C SER A 353 2.95 21.44 -0.58
N VAL A 354 3.37 20.46 0.22
CA VAL A 354 4.61 19.70 -0.01
C VAL A 354 4.52 18.92 -1.33
N ARG A 355 3.39 18.26 -1.58
CA ARG A 355 3.17 17.54 -2.85
C ARG A 355 3.00 18.50 -4.03
N GLN A 356 2.36 19.64 -3.84
CA GLN A 356 2.26 20.68 -4.87
C GLN A 356 3.65 21.16 -5.29
N LEU A 357 4.56 21.39 -4.33
CA LEU A 357 5.96 21.71 -4.61
C LEU A 357 6.63 20.58 -5.41
N ALA A 358 6.46 19.32 -4.98
CA ALA A 358 7.03 18.17 -5.68
C ALA A 358 6.54 18.08 -7.13
N TYR A 359 5.23 18.16 -7.37
CA TYR A 359 4.68 18.12 -8.74
C TYR A 359 5.15 19.31 -9.59
N SER A 360 5.23 20.50 -9.00
CA SER A 360 5.69 21.70 -9.71
C SER A 360 7.15 21.57 -10.13
N LEU A 361 7.99 20.96 -9.28
CA LEU A 361 9.38 20.61 -9.61
C LEU A 361 9.45 19.55 -10.72
N THR A 362 8.61 18.50 -10.66
CA THR A 362 8.52 17.49 -11.73
C THR A 362 8.16 18.11 -13.08
N CYS A 363 7.25 19.08 -13.11
CA CYS A 363 6.89 19.81 -14.33
C CYS A 363 8.03 20.62 -14.92
N LEU A 364 9.13 20.88 -14.19
CA LEU A 364 10.32 21.53 -14.75
C LEU A 364 11.13 20.60 -15.67
N LEU A 365 10.91 19.28 -15.61
CA LEU A 365 11.51 18.31 -16.54
C LEU A 365 10.99 18.51 -17.97
N ARG A 366 9.78 19.05 -18.12
CA ARG A 366 9.21 19.53 -19.38
C ARG A 366 8.28 20.73 -19.14
N PRO A 367 8.84 21.96 -19.07
CA PRO A 367 8.07 23.15 -18.74
C PRO A 367 6.90 23.38 -19.72
N GLY A 368 5.73 23.73 -19.17
CA GLY A 368 4.52 24.05 -19.95
C GLY A 368 3.70 22.85 -20.41
N ALA A 369 4.14 21.61 -20.15
CA ALA A 369 3.41 20.41 -20.56
C ALA A 369 2.13 20.15 -19.74
N VAL A 370 2.12 20.55 -18.46
CA VAL A 370 1.05 20.23 -17.51
C VAL A 370 0.74 21.45 -16.65
N SER A 371 -0.54 21.81 -16.56
CA SER A 371 -1.01 22.94 -15.74
C SER A 371 -1.43 22.52 -14.32
N HIS A 372 -1.77 21.25 -14.11
CA HIS A 372 -2.30 20.74 -12.85
C HIS A 372 -2.16 19.23 -12.68
N VAL A 373 -2.21 18.79 -11.41
CA VAL A 373 -2.34 17.39 -11.00
C VAL A 373 -3.69 17.20 -10.31
N ARG A 374 -4.40 16.12 -10.63
CA ARG A 374 -5.62 15.68 -9.94
C ARG A 374 -5.27 14.56 -8.97
N GLU A 375 -5.43 14.84 -7.68
CA GLU A 375 -5.18 13.86 -6.63
C GLU A 375 -6.44 13.06 -6.31
N TYR A 376 -6.40 11.76 -6.59
CA TYR A 376 -7.39 10.79 -6.15
C TYR A 376 -6.93 10.19 -4.82
N ARG A 377 -7.76 10.34 -3.79
CA ARG A 377 -7.42 10.03 -2.38
C ARG A 377 -8.42 9.06 -1.79
N ARG A 378 -9.47 9.60 -1.16
CA ARG A 378 -10.68 8.89 -0.75
C ARG A 378 -11.79 9.28 -1.72
N MET A 379 -12.53 8.32 -2.24
CA MET A 379 -13.65 8.59 -3.14
C MET A 379 -14.99 8.34 -2.47
N SER A 380 -15.91 9.28 -2.66
CA SER A 380 -17.27 9.21 -2.12
C SER A 380 -18.24 8.52 -3.08
N SER A 381 -18.02 8.67 -4.39
CA SER A 381 -18.77 8.10 -5.51
C SER A 381 -17.82 7.82 -6.70
N GLY A 382 -18.31 7.09 -7.70
CA GLY A 382 -17.55 6.81 -8.94
C GLY A 382 -17.34 8.02 -9.86
N VAL A 383 -18.00 9.16 -9.58
CA VAL A 383 -17.91 10.40 -10.38
C VAL A 383 -16.94 11.42 -9.76
N ASN A 384 -16.11 11.00 -8.80
CA ASN A 384 -15.16 11.90 -8.15
C ASN A 384 -14.09 12.37 -9.14
N GLN A 385 -13.95 13.68 -9.33
CA GLN A 385 -12.99 14.27 -10.28
C GLN A 385 -11.56 14.45 -9.70
N GLY A 386 -11.34 14.00 -8.46
CA GLY A 386 -10.10 14.22 -7.73
C GLY A 386 -9.95 15.65 -7.21
N LYS A 387 -9.00 15.89 -6.30
CA LYS A 387 -8.67 17.25 -5.84
C LYS A 387 -7.68 17.90 -6.80
N TYR A 388 -8.06 19.06 -7.32
CA TYR A 388 -7.23 19.86 -8.23
C TYR A 388 -6.05 20.49 -7.48
N MET A 389 -4.84 20.29 -8.01
CA MET A 389 -3.59 20.88 -7.53
C MET A 389 -2.94 21.67 -8.67
N ALA A 390 -2.99 23.00 -8.60
CA ALA A 390 -2.36 23.87 -9.59
C ALA A 390 -0.82 23.77 -9.51
N MET A 391 -0.14 23.80 -10.65
CA MET A 391 1.32 23.89 -10.66
C MET A 391 1.76 25.32 -10.31
N LEU A 392 2.79 25.42 -9.47
CA LEU A 392 3.33 26.71 -9.04
C LEU A 392 4.19 27.31 -10.16
N PRO A 393 4.07 28.61 -10.45
CA PRO A 393 5.06 29.35 -11.23
C PRO A 393 6.44 29.27 -10.58
N ARG A 394 7.51 29.37 -11.39
CA ARG A 394 8.90 29.26 -10.93
C ARG A 394 9.25 30.14 -9.70
N PRO A 395 8.83 31.42 -9.62
CA PRO A 395 9.07 32.24 -8.42
C PRO A 395 8.45 31.64 -7.16
N TRP A 396 7.22 31.14 -7.26
CA TRP A 396 6.51 30.55 -6.12
C TRP A 396 7.05 29.17 -5.75
N ILE A 397 7.64 28.42 -6.70
CA ILE A 397 8.42 27.22 -6.40
C ILE A 397 9.58 27.58 -5.48
N LYS A 398 10.33 28.64 -5.80
CA LYS A 398 11.44 29.11 -4.97
C LYS A 398 10.97 29.52 -3.57
N ASP A 399 9.95 30.36 -3.48
CA ASP A 399 9.43 30.82 -2.19
C ASP A 399 8.94 29.65 -1.32
N SER A 400 8.21 28.71 -1.93
CA SER A 400 7.73 27.50 -1.24
C SER A 400 8.88 26.61 -0.77
N MET A 401 9.93 26.47 -1.59
CA MET A 401 11.10 25.69 -1.25
C MET A 401 11.93 26.33 -0.13
N ASP A 402 12.14 27.65 -0.17
CA ASP A 402 12.85 28.39 0.87
C ASP A 402 12.08 28.34 2.21
N ALA A 403 10.75 28.50 2.17
CA ALA A 403 9.89 28.39 3.34
C ALA A 403 9.92 26.97 3.94
N LEU A 404 9.84 25.93 3.10
CA LEU A 404 9.92 24.54 3.55
C LEU A 404 11.30 24.22 4.11
N LEU A 405 12.38 24.60 3.43
CA LEU A 405 13.75 24.39 3.87
C LEU A 405 14.00 25.05 5.24
N LYS A 406 13.56 26.29 5.42
CA LYS A 406 13.63 27.00 6.70
C LYS A 406 12.88 26.25 7.80
N THR A 407 11.65 25.82 7.51
CA THR A 407 10.79 25.10 8.46
C THR A 407 11.39 23.76 8.87
N LEU A 408 11.82 22.96 7.90
CA LEU A 408 12.42 21.64 8.13
C LEU A 408 13.76 21.74 8.86
N THR A 409 14.59 22.74 8.52
CA THR A 409 15.88 22.95 9.20
C THR A 409 15.67 23.33 10.66
N LYS A 410 14.76 24.26 10.95
CA LYS A 410 14.40 24.65 12.32
C LYS A 410 13.86 23.44 13.10
N ALA A 411 12.96 22.67 12.48
CA ALA A 411 12.38 21.50 13.11
C ALA A 411 13.45 20.43 13.40
N LYS A 412 14.26 20.05 12.40
CA LYS A 412 15.31 19.03 12.56
C LYS A 412 16.35 19.42 13.62
N ASN A 413 16.79 20.67 13.65
CA ASN A 413 17.73 21.15 14.68
C ASN A 413 17.14 21.09 16.09
N SER A 414 15.81 21.17 16.24
CA SER A 414 15.13 21.06 17.53
C SER A 414 15.11 19.62 18.07
N PHE A 415 15.23 18.62 17.20
CA PHE A 415 15.03 17.19 17.50
C PHE A 415 16.22 16.28 17.20
N SER A 416 17.34 16.83 16.73
CA SER A 416 18.52 16.20 16.10
C SER A 416 19.21 15.02 16.81
N GLN A 417 18.73 14.57 17.97
CA GLN A 417 19.34 13.51 18.78
C GLN A 417 18.44 12.27 18.98
N LYS A 418 17.34 12.10 18.24
CA LYS A 418 16.38 10.99 18.49
C LYS A 418 15.98 10.23 17.24
N SER A 419 15.77 8.93 17.41
CA SER A 419 15.23 7.98 16.42
C SER A 419 13.83 8.33 15.90
N SER A 420 13.18 9.36 16.43
CA SER A 420 11.84 9.80 16.00
C SER A 420 11.79 11.26 15.51
N THR A 421 12.93 11.79 15.04
CA THR A 421 13.08 13.17 14.58
C THR A 421 12.04 13.54 13.52
N TRP A 422 11.89 12.72 12.48
CA TRP A 422 11.00 13.04 11.36
C TRP A 422 9.52 12.92 11.69
N GLN A 423 9.15 12.04 12.62
CA GLN A 423 7.80 11.98 13.14
C GLN A 423 7.47 13.24 13.99
N ALA A 424 8.45 13.79 14.70
CA ALA A 424 8.32 15.10 15.39
C ALA A 424 8.15 16.25 14.40
N VAL A 425 8.99 16.28 13.36
CA VAL A 425 8.89 17.23 12.25
C VAL A 425 7.51 17.15 11.59
N SER A 426 6.99 15.95 11.37
CA SER A 426 5.66 15.73 10.77
C SER A 426 4.53 16.28 11.64
N LEU A 427 4.64 16.11 12.96
CA LEU A 427 3.69 16.68 13.91
C LEU A 427 3.75 18.22 13.93
N GLN A 428 4.95 18.80 13.86
CA GLN A 428 5.13 20.24 13.77
C GLN A 428 4.50 20.80 12.49
N LEU A 429 4.72 20.16 11.34
CA LEU A 429 4.10 20.56 10.06
C LEU A 429 2.57 20.43 10.11
N LEU A 430 2.05 19.37 10.72
CA LEU A 430 0.62 19.17 10.92
C LEU A 430 0.00 20.32 11.72
N LEU A 431 0.63 20.72 12.83
CA LEU A 431 0.14 21.81 13.68
C LEU A 431 0.27 23.18 12.99
N ALA A 432 1.37 23.41 12.26
CA ALA A 432 1.55 24.63 11.46
C ALA A 432 0.44 24.79 10.42
N HIS A 433 0.14 23.72 9.68
CA HIS A 433 -0.96 23.72 8.72
C HIS A 433 -2.33 23.92 9.39
N ALA A 434 -2.57 23.28 10.55
CA ALA A 434 -3.81 23.49 11.29
C ALA A 434 -3.97 24.93 11.77
N GLN A 435 -2.87 25.62 12.07
CA GLN A 435 -2.86 27.04 12.43
C GLN A 435 -3.15 27.94 11.24
N GLU A 436 -2.58 27.67 10.07
CA GLU A 436 -2.88 28.39 8.82
C GLU A 436 -4.34 28.26 8.38
N GLU A 437 -4.96 27.13 8.71
CA GLU A 437 -6.35 26.79 8.33
C GLU A 437 -7.39 27.11 9.40
N ASP A 438 -7.03 27.85 10.46
CA ASP A 438 -7.91 28.16 11.61
C ASP A 438 -8.55 26.91 12.27
N LYS A 439 -7.84 25.78 12.24
CA LYS A 439 -8.26 24.46 12.77
C LYS A 439 -7.37 23.96 13.91
N LEU A 440 -6.55 24.85 14.48
CA LEU A 440 -5.54 24.48 15.47
C LEU A 440 -6.15 23.79 16.70
N ASP A 441 -7.24 24.32 17.26
CA ASP A 441 -7.89 23.76 18.46
C ASP A 441 -8.35 22.30 18.26
N ALA A 442 -8.96 22.00 17.11
CA ALA A 442 -9.40 20.64 16.77
C ALA A 442 -8.21 19.68 16.65
N CYS A 443 -7.09 20.15 16.07
CA CYS A 443 -5.87 19.37 15.96
C CYS A 443 -5.24 19.12 17.35
N LEU A 444 -5.12 20.16 18.17
CA LEU A 444 -4.60 20.07 19.54
C LEU A 444 -5.43 19.12 20.39
N ASN A 445 -6.76 19.16 20.28
CA ASN A 445 -7.65 18.23 20.97
C ASN A 445 -7.40 16.78 20.54
N SER A 446 -7.17 16.53 19.25
CA SER A 446 -6.83 15.20 18.73
C SER A 446 -5.48 14.71 19.29
N VAL A 447 -4.48 15.59 19.38
CA VAL A 447 -3.16 15.29 19.97
C VAL A 447 -3.25 15.00 21.47
N LYS A 448 -4.00 15.82 22.24
CA LYS A 448 -4.25 15.58 23.67
C LYS A 448 -4.98 14.26 23.89
N LEU A 449 -5.96 13.96 23.05
CA LEU A 449 -6.72 12.72 23.12
C LEU A 449 -5.78 11.53 22.93
N ALA A 450 -4.91 11.55 21.92
CA ALA A 450 -3.93 10.50 21.67
C ALA A 450 -2.98 10.25 22.85
N GLN A 451 -2.60 11.30 23.58
CA GLN A 451 -1.79 11.17 24.81
C GLN A 451 -2.57 10.60 26.02
N SER A 452 -3.90 10.65 25.97
CA SER A 452 -4.77 10.26 27.09
C SER A 452 -5.36 8.85 26.97
N VAL A 453 -5.25 8.24 25.78
CA VAL A 453 -5.65 6.85 25.54
C VAL A 453 -4.77 5.93 26.40
N SER A 454 -5.42 5.05 27.16
CA SER A 454 -4.71 4.04 27.94
C SER A 454 -4.11 2.98 27.02
N ALA A 455 -2.92 2.48 27.34
CA ALA A 455 -2.27 1.40 26.59
C ALA A 455 -3.17 0.14 26.48
N ASP A 456 -3.99 -0.12 27.50
CA ASP A 456 -4.91 -1.28 27.56
C ASP A 456 -6.29 -0.98 26.96
N SER A 457 -6.45 0.17 26.29
CA SER A 457 -7.74 0.55 25.71
C SER A 457 -8.11 -0.37 24.55
N ASN A 458 -9.22 -1.09 24.68
CA ASN A 458 -9.77 -1.91 23.60
C ASN A 458 -10.34 -1.10 22.43
N LEU A 459 -10.51 0.21 22.62
CA LEU A 459 -11.07 1.13 21.64
C LEU A 459 -10.16 2.36 21.50
N VAL A 460 -9.79 2.69 20.27
CA VAL A 460 -8.97 3.86 19.94
C VAL A 460 -9.84 4.88 19.19
N PRO A 461 -9.98 6.11 19.68
CA PRO A 461 -10.82 7.12 19.03
C PRO A 461 -10.38 7.40 17.58
N TRP A 462 -11.35 7.68 16.71
CA TRP A 462 -11.09 7.98 15.30
C TRP A 462 -10.17 9.17 15.07
N ASP A 463 -10.16 10.15 15.98
CA ASP A 463 -9.25 11.29 15.90
C ASP A 463 -7.79 10.90 16.10
N VAL A 464 -7.52 9.90 16.94
CA VAL A 464 -6.16 9.38 17.15
C VAL A 464 -5.68 8.62 15.92
N VAL A 465 -6.57 7.78 15.35
CA VAL A 465 -6.32 7.08 14.08
C VAL A 465 -6.06 8.09 12.95
N HIS A 466 -6.84 9.16 12.89
CA HIS A 466 -6.69 10.22 11.89
C HIS A 466 -5.36 10.98 12.03
N VAL A 467 -4.93 11.32 13.26
CA VAL A 467 -3.62 11.94 13.49
C VAL A 467 -2.48 11.03 13.02
N SER A 468 -2.57 9.71 13.30
CA SER A 468 -1.57 8.76 12.80
C SER A 468 -1.52 8.75 11.27
N ALA A 469 -2.66 8.80 10.59
CA ALA A 469 -2.72 8.87 9.14
C ALA A 469 -2.18 10.20 8.59
N GLN A 470 -2.39 11.33 9.28
CA GLN A 470 -1.81 12.62 8.89
C GLN A 470 -0.28 12.61 8.99
N ILE A 471 0.29 11.97 10.03
CA ILE A 471 1.74 11.77 10.14
C ILE A 471 2.26 10.94 8.96
N HIS A 472 1.57 9.85 8.60
CA HIS A 472 1.92 9.02 7.43
C HIS A 472 1.88 9.83 6.13
N ALA A 473 0.82 10.60 5.94
CA ALA A 473 0.64 11.45 4.76
C ALA A 473 1.78 12.48 4.63
N THR A 474 2.16 13.12 5.74
CA THR A 474 3.23 14.12 5.77
C THR A 474 4.59 13.49 5.48
N LEU A 475 4.96 12.39 6.14
CA LEU A 475 6.21 11.70 5.89
C LEU A 475 6.31 11.23 4.44
N TYR A 476 5.24 10.62 3.91
CA TYR A 476 5.23 10.14 2.53
C TYR A 476 5.25 11.29 1.50
N SER A 477 4.61 12.42 1.78
CA SER A 477 4.69 13.61 0.92
C SER A 477 6.12 14.19 0.87
N LEU A 478 6.83 14.19 2.01
CA LEU A 478 8.24 14.56 2.06
C LEU A 478 9.11 13.56 1.29
N ARG A 479 8.80 12.25 1.36
CA ARG A 479 9.47 11.22 0.56
C ARG A 479 9.27 11.42 -0.94
N ILE A 480 8.05 11.75 -1.39
CA ILE A 480 7.78 12.08 -2.79
C ILE A 480 8.66 13.25 -3.23
N LEU A 481 8.72 14.33 -2.42
CA LEU A 481 9.57 15.48 -2.72
C LEU A 481 11.06 15.12 -2.77
N ALA A 482 11.53 14.26 -1.86
CA ALA A 482 12.90 13.78 -1.85
C ALA A 482 13.24 13.04 -3.15
N GLN A 483 12.40 12.09 -3.56
CA GLN A 483 12.58 11.35 -4.81
C GLN A 483 12.54 12.25 -6.05
N VAL A 484 11.71 13.30 -6.08
CA VAL A 484 11.72 14.28 -7.17
C VAL A 484 13.04 15.05 -7.22
N LEU A 485 13.56 15.48 -6.07
CA LEU A 485 14.83 16.21 -6.00
C LEU A 485 16.02 15.32 -6.38
N ASP A 486 16.01 14.04 -5.96
CA ASP A 486 16.99 13.04 -6.39
C ASP A 486 16.94 12.83 -7.90
N LEU A 487 15.74 12.60 -8.46
CA LEU A 487 15.54 12.45 -9.91
C LEU A 487 16.10 13.65 -10.68
N MET A 488 15.72 14.88 -10.29
CA MET A 488 16.20 16.10 -10.96
C MET A 488 17.73 16.21 -10.93
N TYR A 489 18.36 15.75 -9.86
CA TYR A 489 19.82 15.74 -9.74
C TYR A 489 20.45 14.68 -10.66
N GLU A 490 19.92 13.45 -10.66
CA GLU A 490 20.42 12.33 -11.46
C GLU A 490 20.29 12.60 -12.97
N VAL A 491 19.19 13.21 -13.43
CA VAL A 491 18.99 13.53 -14.85
C VAL A 491 19.67 14.82 -15.30
N GLY A 492 20.37 15.51 -14.39
CA GLY A 492 21.04 16.78 -14.70
C GLY A 492 20.08 17.88 -15.15
N ALA A 493 18.96 18.07 -14.42
CA ALA A 493 17.93 19.04 -14.79
C ALA A 493 18.53 20.46 -14.96
N LYS A 494 18.16 21.12 -16.07
CA LYS A 494 18.62 22.48 -16.40
C LYS A 494 18.02 23.50 -15.44
N ASP A 495 18.82 24.48 -15.04
CA ASP A 495 18.43 25.60 -14.16
C ASP A 495 17.75 25.14 -12.86
N PRO A 496 18.47 24.37 -12.01
CA PRO A 496 17.93 23.90 -10.75
C PRO A 496 17.55 25.09 -9.85
N ILE A 497 16.42 24.98 -9.16
CA ILE A 497 15.97 26.05 -8.27
C ILE A 497 16.96 26.17 -7.09
N GLN A 498 17.41 27.37 -6.79
CA GLN A 498 18.30 27.65 -5.65
C GLN A 498 17.64 27.15 -4.35
N GLY A 499 18.35 26.34 -3.57
CA GLY A 499 17.83 25.71 -2.34
C GLY A 499 17.52 24.22 -2.51
N SER A 500 17.38 23.73 -3.76
CA SER A 500 17.06 22.34 -4.07
C SER A 500 18.09 21.35 -3.53
N LYS A 501 19.39 21.67 -3.67
CA LYS A 501 20.48 20.83 -3.13
C LYS A 501 20.43 20.73 -1.60
N GLN A 502 20.26 21.84 -0.89
CA GLN A 502 20.18 21.83 0.57
C GLN A 502 18.95 21.07 1.06
N LEU A 503 17.81 21.24 0.38
CA LEU A 503 16.58 20.52 0.71
C LEU A 503 16.72 19.02 0.43
N ARG A 504 17.35 18.64 -0.69
CA ARG A 504 17.68 17.24 -1.02
C ARG A 504 18.55 16.60 0.05
N GLU A 505 19.65 17.25 0.42
CA GLU A 505 20.55 16.78 1.49
C GLU A 505 19.81 16.63 2.82
N LEU A 506 18.93 17.58 3.15
CA LEU A 506 18.11 17.50 4.36
C LEU A 506 17.18 16.27 4.33
N LEU A 507 16.46 16.08 3.24
CA LEU A 507 15.49 15.01 3.04
C LEU A 507 16.12 13.62 2.84
N SER A 508 17.40 13.53 2.47
CA SER A 508 18.14 12.26 2.39
C SER A 508 18.19 11.49 3.71
N THR A 509 17.93 12.17 4.82
CA THR A 509 17.87 11.59 6.17
C THR A 509 16.48 11.13 6.59
N LEU A 510 15.48 11.18 5.68
CA LEU A 510 14.14 10.66 5.94
C LEU A 510 14.21 9.18 6.33
N PRO A 511 13.33 8.73 7.24
CA PRO A 511 13.29 7.33 7.62
C PRO A 511 12.74 6.48 6.47
N SER A 512 13.15 5.21 6.44
CA SER A 512 12.54 4.22 5.55
C SER A 512 11.05 4.03 5.90
N LEU A 513 10.26 3.47 4.98
CA LEU A 513 8.85 3.16 5.25
C LEU A 513 8.69 2.16 6.41
N THR A 514 9.69 1.32 6.67
CA THR A 514 9.67 0.35 7.77
C THR A 514 9.64 1.00 9.16
N GLU A 515 10.11 2.24 9.27
CA GLU A 515 10.17 3.02 10.51
C GLU A 515 8.93 3.91 10.71
N TYR A 516 7.96 3.87 9.79
CA TYR A 516 6.72 4.62 9.95
C TYR A 516 5.91 4.04 11.12
N PRO A 517 5.39 4.89 12.02
CA PRO A 517 4.75 4.41 13.24
C PRO A 517 3.40 3.72 12.93
N SER A 518 3.07 2.61 13.58
CA SER A 518 1.67 2.14 13.60
C SER A 518 0.78 3.13 14.38
N VAL A 519 -0.54 2.91 14.43
CA VAL A 519 -1.41 3.76 15.28
C VAL A 519 -0.97 3.72 16.73
N ASP A 520 -0.65 2.53 17.24
CA ASP A 520 -0.05 2.35 18.58
C ASP A 520 1.33 3.01 18.69
N GLY A 521 2.17 2.87 17.66
CA GLY A 521 3.45 3.57 17.57
C GLY A 521 3.31 5.08 17.68
N THR A 522 2.29 5.67 17.06
CA THR A 522 1.98 7.10 17.14
C THR A 522 1.57 7.51 18.55
N MET A 523 0.74 6.72 19.23
CA MET A 523 0.37 6.99 20.63
C MET A 523 1.58 6.95 21.56
N ARG A 524 2.43 5.91 21.44
CA ARG A 524 3.68 5.79 22.20
C ARG A 524 4.66 6.93 21.90
N LEU A 525 4.77 7.31 20.64
CA LEU A 525 5.58 8.43 20.19
C LEU A 525 5.15 9.73 20.87
N LEU A 526 3.85 10.07 20.84
CA LEU A 526 3.33 11.29 21.45
C LEU A 526 3.52 11.30 22.97
N ALA A 527 3.36 10.16 23.63
CA ALA A 527 3.66 10.01 25.06
C ALA A 527 5.15 10.22 25.38
N SER A 528 6.04 9.71 24.53
CA SER A 528 7.50 9.91 24.64
C SER A 528 7.89 11.37 24.41
N MET A 529 7.33 12.01 23.38
CA MET A 529 7.55 13.43 23.08
C MET A 529 7.15 14.35 24.24
N LYS A 530 6.02 14.04 24.90
CA LYS A 530 5.59 14.72 26.11
C LYS A 530 6.62 14.59 27.23
N SER A 531 7.04 13.37 27.50
CA SER A 531 8.00 13.05 28.57
C SER A 531 9.36 13.71 28.35
N SER A 532 9.72 13.94 27.09
CA SER A 532 11.01 14.50 26.72
C SER A 532 11.03 15.99 26.40
N GLY A 533 9.93 16.72 26.64
CA GLY A 533 9.81 18.14 26.32
C GLY A 533 9.81 18.47 24.82
N ALA A 534 9.65 17.48 23.93
CA ALA A 534 9.64 17.72 22.48
C ALA A 534 8.38 18.48 22.06
N LEU A 535 7.24 18.24 22.72
CA LEU A 535 6.00 18.99 22.46
C LEU A 535 6.16 20.48 22.80
N SER A 536 6.84 20.82 23.90
CA SER A 536 7.16 22.21 24.24
C SER A 536 8.02 22.89 23.18
N LYS A 537 9.01 22.18 22.63
CA LYS A 537 9.81 22.69 21.51
C LYS A 537 8.96 22.96 20.27
N ILE A 538 7.99 22.10 19.97
CA ILE A 538 7.03 22.32 18.87
C ILE A 538 6.17 23.54 19.14
N ALA A 539 5.61 23.68 20.35
CA ALA A 539 4.78 24.82 20.73
C ALA A 539 5.55 26.14 20.57
N SER A 540 6.75 26.20 21.15
CA SER A 540 7.65 27.35 21.03
C SER A 540 8.01 27.67 19.57
N ALA A 541 8.26 26.64 18.74
CA ALA A 541 8.57 26.84 17.33
C ALA A 541 7.42 27.46 16.53
N LEU A 542 6.18 27.22 16.94
CA LEU A 542 4.94 27.70 16.31
C LEU A 542 4.33 28.93 17.00
N GLY A 543 4.91 29.39 18.12
CA GLY A 543 4.36 30.50 18.91
C GLY A 543 3.07 30.15 19.66
N ILE A 544 2.86 28.87 19.97
CA ILE A 544 1.68 28.37 20.70
C ILE A 544 2.06 28.16 22.16
N SER A 545 1.13 28.42 23.09
CA SER A 545 1.33 28.13 24.52
C SER A 545 1.51 26.61 24.77
N ASP A 546 2.56 26.23 25.50
CA ASP A 546 2.88 24.85 25.87
C ASP A 546 1.70 24.10 26.52
N ASP A 547 0.92 24.79 27.34
CA ASP A 547 -0.25 24.22 28.04
C ASP A 547 -1.32 23.73 27.06
N LEU A 548 -1.35 24.27 25.84
CA LEU A 548 -2.30 23.89 24.81
C LEU A 548 -1.96 22.56 24.13
N LEU A 549 -0.79 21.98 24.34
CA LEU A 549 -0.42 20.64 23.84
C LEU A 549 -0.52 19.54 24.93
N LEU A 550 -0.76 19.95 26.17
CA LEU A 550 -0.84 19.05 27.32
C LEU A 550 -2.32 18.77 27.69
N PRO A 551 -2.67 17.56 28.16
CA PRO A 551 -4.01 17.28 28.65
C PRO A 551 -4.25 18.10 29.92
N SER A 552 -5.42 18.76 30.03
CA SER A 552 -5.76 19.56 31.20
C SER A 552 -5.75 18.73 32.48
N LYS A 553 -5.28 19.30 33.60
CA LYS A 553 -5.27 18.64 34.93
C LYS A 553 -6.70 18.33 35.42
N GLU A 554 -7.71 19.02 34.91
CA GLU A 554 -9.12 18.86 35.27
C GLU A 554 -9.71 17.49 34.90
N ALA A 555 -9.23 16.86 33.81
CA ALA A 555 -9.67 15.52 33.42
C ALA A 555 -9.30 14.44 34.45
N LYS A 556 -8.18 14.62 35.18
CA LYS A 556 -7.80 13.73 36.30
C LYS A 556 -8.74 13.90 37.49
N ASN A 557 -9.21 15.12 37.75
CA ASN A 557 -10.17 15.40 38.82
C ASN A 557 -11.57 14.86 38.49
N GLN A 558 -12.00 14.93 37.23
CA GLN A 558 -13.26 14.30 36.79
C GLN A 558 -13.21 12.76 36.84
N LYS A 559 -12.09 12.12 36.47
CA LYS A 559 -11.91 10.66 36.67
C LYS A 559 -11.93 10.27 38.15
N LYS A 560 -11.31 11.05 39.05
CA LYS A 560 -11.40 10.87 40.51
C LYS A 560 -12.84 11.04 41.02
N LYS A 561 -13.59 12.00 40.48
CA LYS A 561 -14.99 12.27 40.85
C LYS A 561 -15.93 11.17 40.37
N ARG A 562 -15.76 10.67 39.13
CA ARG A 562 -16.49 9.51 38.58
C ARG A 562 -16.18 8.20 39.33
N LYS A 563 -14.92 7.96 39.70
CA LYS A 563 -14.55 6.78 40.52
C LYS A 563 -15.17 6.86 41.93
N LYS A 564 -15.19 8.05 42.55
CA LYS A 564 -15.90 8.29 43.82
C LYS A 564 -17.42 8.11 43.72
N MET A 565 -18.05 8.48 42.60
CA MET A 565 -19.48 8.27 42.38
C MET A 565 -19.83 6.79 42.15
N ALA A 566 -19.02 6.05 41.39
CA ALA A 566 -19.21 4.62 41.17
C ALA A 566 -19.05 3.80 42.47
N ASP A 567 -18.08 4.17 43.33
CA ASP A 567 -17.92 3.56 44.65
C ASP A 567 -19.08 3.89 45.59
N ALA A 568 -19.71 5.07 45.45
CA ALA A 568 -20.89 5.48 46.22
C ALA A 568 -22.18 4.77 45.76
N GLU A 569 -22.37 4.56 44.45
CA GLU A 569 -23.50 3.81 43.88
C GLU A 569 -23.43 2.31 44.20
N SER A 570 -22.22 1.73 44.34
CA SER A 570 -22.07 0.34 44.77
C SER A 570 -22.56 0.05 46.19
N ARG A 571 -22.72 1.10 47.02
CA ARG A 571 -23.20 1.02 48.42
C ARG A 571 -24.70 1.25 48.57
N MET A 572 -25.43 1.64 47.52
CA MET A 572 -26.88 1.80 47.54
C MET A 572 -27.53 0.95 46.44
N ARG A 573 -27.83 -0.31 46.75
CA ARG A 573 -28.69 -1.16 45.92
C ARG A 573 -30.15 -1.06 46.40
N PRO A 574 -31.11 -0.74 45.52
CA PRO A 574 -32.48 -1.20 45.64
C PRO A 574 -32.72 -2.44 44.76
N GLU A 575 -33.74 -3.20 45.15
CA GLU A 575 -34.08 -4.54 44.69
C GLU A 575 -34.51 -4.65 43.22
N LYS A 576 -34.40 -5.89 42.70
CA LYS A 576 -34.74 -6.34 41.35
C LYS A 576 -36.12 -5.85 40.89
N ARG A 577 -36.20 -5.28 39.68
CA ARG A 577 -37.45 -5.15 38.92
C ARG A 577 -37.41 -5.91 37.60
N ALA A 578 -38.59 -6.38 37.25
CA ALA A 578 -38.92 -7.45 36.32
C ALA A 578 -38.60 -7.17 34.85
N SER A 579 -38.47 -8.28 34.10
CA SER A 579 -38.16 -8.34 32.67
C SER A 579 -39.22 -7.65 31.81
N SER A 580 -38.79 -6.90 30.80
CA SER A 580 -39.63 -6.18 29.84
C SER A 580 -39.77 -6.95 28.51
N ASN A 581 -40.20 -8.21 28.57
CA ASN A 581 -40.47 -9.00 27.36
C ASN A 581 -41.94 -8.82 26.93
N PRO A 582 -42.22 -8.24 25.74
CA PRO A 582 -43.59 -8.00 25.27
C PRO A 582 -44.28 -9.24 24.65
N PHE A 583 -43.69 -10.44 24.73
CA PHE A 583 -44.26 -11.67 24.14
C PHE A 583 -44.84 -12.67 25.16
N ASP A 584 -44.85 -12.34 26.46
CA ASP A 584 -45.38 -13.24 27.50
C ASP A 584 -46.93 -13.28 27.57
N VAL A 585 -47.64 -12.68 26.59
CA VAL A 585 -49.12 -12.54 26.59
C VAL A 585 -49.82 -13.45 25.56
N LEU A 586 -49.11 -14.31 24.82
CA LEU A 586 -49.70 -15.17 23.77
C LEU A 586 -49.40 -16.65 23.95
N GLY A 587 -49.79 -17.23 25.09
CA GLY A 587 -49.64 -18.67 25.33
C GLY A 587 -50.42 -19.19 26.52
N SER A 588 -51.75 -19.08 26.48
CA SER A 588 -52.66 -19.91 27.30
C SER A 588 -54.09 -19.84 26.77
N GLU A 589 -54.38 -20.65 25.75
CA GLU A 589 -55.55 -21.55 25.71
C GLU A 589 -55.11 -22.90 25.14
#